data_AF-A0A363U1S0-F1
#
_entry.id   AF-A0A363U1S0-F1
#
_cell.length_a   1.000
_cell.length_b   1.000
_cell.length_c   1.000
_cell.angle_alpha   90.00
_cell.angle_beta   90.00
_cell.angle_gamma   90.00
#
_symmetry.space_group_name_H-M   'P 1'
#
loop_
_entity.id
_entity.type
_entity.pdbx_description
1 polymer ?
#
loop_
_entity_poly.entity_id
_entity_poly.type
_entity_poly.pdbx_seq_one_letter_code
_entity_poly.pdbx_strand_id
1 'polypeptide(L)'
;MNLHRTKLFLLVFILLLSACAQSAETVPPTAVLPSPTEAIAPTETPTEVPAATDPALFGAIAQSEIQAYSLEPVANAIFTRVMDALAANGDILEYQVTRVTIFPAGDGSLYAEITFNVRTADPSWLADGGTQSADDWIQNKCSRFDFVTTETEFQLKNKRTCN
;
A
#
# COMPACT_ATOMS: atom_id res chain seq x y z
N MET A 1 -13.25 13.60 -53.48
CA MET A 1 -12.98 14.73 -52.56
C MET A 1 -12.72 14.18 -51.16
N ASN A 2 -11.47 13.81 -50.82
CA ASN A 2 -11.11 13.36 -49.46
C ASN A 2 -9.74 13.88 -49.00
N LEU A 3 -9.12 14.79 -49.75
CA LEU A 3 -7.76 15.28 -49.47
C LEU A 3 -7.70 16.27 -48.29
N HIS A 4 -8.81 16.91 -47.93
CA HIS A 4 -8.87 17.88 -46.83
C HIS A 4 -8.99 17.22 -45.45
N ARG A 5 -9.62 16.04 -45.36
CA ARG A 5 -9.89 15.36 -44.10
C ARG A 5 -8.63 14.72 -43.50
N THR A 6 -7.74 14.23 -44.36
CA THR A 6 -6.44 13.66 -43.96
C THR A 6 -5.46 14.75 -43.50
N LYS A 7 -5.50 15.95 -44.10
CA LYS A 7 -4.64 17.08 -43.69
C LYS A 7 -5.00 17.63 -42.32
N LEU A 8 -6.29 17.63 -41.96
CA LEU A 8 -6.74 18.10 -40.64
C LEU A 8 -6.32 17.14 -39.52
N PHE A 9 -6.38 15.83 -39.75
CA PHE A 9 -5.95 14.82 -38.77
C PHE A 9 -4.45 14.88 -38.49
N LEU A 10 -3.64 15.12 -39.53
CA LEU A 10 -2.18 15.20 -39.40
C LEU A 10 -1.73 16.44 -38.62
N LEU A 11 -2.48 17.55 -38.72
CA LEU A 11 -2.19 18.80 -38.03
C LEU A 11 -2.50 18.72 -36.51
N VAL A 12 -3.55 17.98 -36.13
CA VAL A 12 -3.87 17.72 -34.71
C VAL A 12 -2.82 16.82 -34.05
N PHE A 13 -2.30 15.83 -34.77
CA PHE A 13 -1.27 14.93 -34.23
C PHE A 13 0.07 15.62 -33.96
N ILE A 14 0.46 16.60 -34.79
CA ILE A 14 1.69 17.39 -34.57
C ILE A 14 1.56 18.32 -33.35
N LEU A 15 0.38 18.89 -33.10
CA LEU A 15 0.14 19.76 -31.94
C LEU A 15 0.15 19.02 -30.59
N LEU A 16 -0.15 17.72 -30.57
CA LEU A 16 -0.12 16.91 -29.34
C LEU A 16 1.30 16.47 -28.94
N LEU A 17 2.29 16.52 -29.85
CA LEU A 17 3.66 16.09 -29.60
C LEU A 17 4.59 17.21 -29.07
N SER A 18 4.14 18.46 -28.99
CA SER A 18 4.96 19.60 -28.56
C SER A 18 4.89 19.93 -27.06
N ALA A 19 4.18 19.14 -26.25
CA ALA A 19 3.99 19.41 -24.82
C ALA A 19 5.08 18.85 -23.87
N CYS A 20 6.18 18.31 -24.40
CA CYS A 20 7.32 17.86 -23.59
C CYS A 20 8.65 18.38 -24.13
N ALA A 21 8.82 19.70 -24.11
CA ALA A 21 10.15 20.32 -24.17
C ALA A 21 10.48 20.81 -22.75
N GLN A 22 11.09 19.94 -21.96
CA GLN A 22 11.60 20.28 -20.64
C GLN A 22 12.92 21.03 -20.82
N SER A 23 12.95 22.27 -20.33
CA SER A 23 14.12 23.15 -20.36
C SER A 23 15.32 22.48 -19.68
N ALA A 24 16.44 22.34 -20.40
CA ALA A 24 17.74 22.07 -19.81
C ALA A 24 18.30 23.39 -19.28
N GLU A 25 18.40 23.51 -17.96
CA GLU A 25 18.99 24.68 -17.29
C GLU A 25 20.52 24.54 -17.26
N THR A 26 21.20 25.60 -17.71
CA THR A 26 22.66 25.72 -17.78
C THR A 26 23.26 25.80 -16.38
N VAL A 27 24.18 24.89 -16.04
CA VAL A 27 24.97 24.93 -14.80
C VAL A 27 26.18 25.88 -14.98
N PRO A 28 26.32 26.97 -14.20
CA PRO A 28 27.54 27.78 -14.15
C PRO A 28 28.63 27.09 -13.29
N PRO A 29 29.92 27.44 -13.46
CA PRO A 29 31.02 26.72 -12.82
C PRO A 29 31.10 27.05 -11.32
N THR A 30 31.17 26.01 -10.49
CA THR A 30 31.41 26.12 -9.05
C THR A 30 32.86 26.49 -8.76
N ALA A 31 33.04 27.67 -8.15
CA ALA A 31 34.25 28.05 -7.45
C ALA A 31 34.19 27.58 -5.97
N VAL A 32 35.28 26.96 -5.55
CA VAL A 32 35.87 26.71 -4.22
C VAL A 32 35.06 27.00 -2.92
N LEU A 33 35.02 25.95 -2.09
CA LEU A 33 34.87 25.80 -0.62
C LEU A 33 35.08 27.05 0.29
N PRO A 34 34.34 27.13 1.42
CA PRO A 34 34.80 26.47 2.66
C PRO A 34 33.72 25.67 3.44
N SER A 35 34.21 24.71 4.22
CA SER A 35 33.55 23.86 5.24
C SER A 35 33.30 24.64 6.55
N PRO A 36 32.63 24.12 7.61
CA PRO A 36 31.55 23.13 7.74
C PRO A 36 30.31 23.73 8.46
N THR A 37 29.11 23.20 8.20
CA THR A 37 28.00 23.26 9.16
C THR A 37 27.43 21.86 9.29
N GLU A 38 27.51 21.29 10.48
CA GLU A 38 26.76 20.09 10.87
C GLU A 38 25.28 20.38 10.65
N ALA A 39 24.74 19.89 9.54
CA ALA A 39 23.31 19.76 9.37
C ALA A 39 22.89 18.56 10.21
N ILE A 40 22.16 18.84 11.30
CA ILE A 40 21.41 17.84 12.06
C ILE A 40 20.47 17.19 11.04
N ALA A 41 20.84 16.00 10.55
CA ALA A 41 19.92 15.18 9.79
C ALA A 41 18.70 14.94 10.69
N PRO A 42 17.45 15.08 10.20
CA PRO A 42 16.32 14.55 10.91
C PRO A 42 16.61 13.06 11.10
N THR A 43 16.86 12.68 12.35
CA THR A 43 16.84 11.28 12.72
C THR A 43 15.40 10.86 12.47
N GLU A 44 15.15 10.17 11.35
CA GLU A 44 13.98 9.33 11.26
C GLU A 44 14.14 8.32 12.40
N THR A 45 13.56 8.66 13.55
CA THR A 45 13.30 7.68 14.59
C THR A 45 12.55 6.57 13.86
N PRO A 46 13.10 5.35 13.76
CA PRO A 46 12.32 4.23 13.29
C PRO A 46 11.11 4.21 14.21
N THR A 47 9.91 4.42 13.65
CA THR A 47 8.70 4.08 14.38
C THR A 47 8.87 2.60 14.68
N GLU A 48 9.26 2.27 15.92
CA GLU A 48 9.26 0.91 16.42
C GLU A 48 7.86 0.39 16.17
N VAL A 49 7.72 -0.44 15.14
CA VAL A 49 6.60 -1.37 15.08
C VAL A 49 6.70 -2.13 16.40
N PRO A 50 5.69 -2.06 17.29
CA PRO A 50 5.75 -2.81 18.53
C PRO A 50 6.05 -4.26 18.16
N ALA A 51 7.16 -4.79 18.66
CA ALA A 51 7.47 -6.21 18.50
C ALA A 51 6.30 -6.98 19.12
N ALA A 52 5.41 -7.48 18.27
CA ALA A 52 4.20 -8.17 18.67
C ALA A 52 4.60 -9.39 19.52
N THR A 53 4.53 -9.24 20.84
CA THR A 53 4.70 -10.37 21.77
C THR A 53 3.47 -11.29 21.74
N ASP A 54 2.37 -10.79 21.16
CA ASP A 54 1.13 -11.52 20.96
C ASP A 54 1.13 -12.25 19.60
N PRO A 55 1.14 -13.60 19.58
CA PRO A 55 1.10 -14.36 18.34
C PRO A 55 -0.22 -14.20 17.57
N ALA A 56 -1.27 -13.68 18.20
CA ALA A 56 -2.53 -13.37 17.54
C ALA A 56 -2.55 -12.02 16.84
N LEU A 57 -1.59 -11.12 17.13
CA LEU A 57 -1.56 -9.79 16.54
C LEU A 57 -1.04 -9.87 15.10
N PHE A 58 -1.87 -9.46 14.15
CA PHE A 58 -1.46 -9.34 12.75
C PHE A 58 -0.77 -8.00 12.50
N GLY A 59 -1.34 -6.91 13.02
CA GLY A 59 -0.78 -5.58 12.90
C GLY A 59 -1.54 -4.58 13.77
N ALA A 60 -0.90 -3.43 14.01
CA ALA A 60 -1.48 -2.33 14.77
C ALA A 60 -1.09 -0.97 14.19
N ILE A 61 -1.89 0.04 14.53
CA ILE A 61 -1.59 1.45 14.27
C ILE A 61 -2.00 2.29 15.48
N ALA A 62 -1.15 3.22 15.90
CA ALA A 62 -1.48 4.08 17.02
C ALA A 62 -2.65 5.01 16.65
N GLN A 63 -3.52 5.32 17.61
CA GLN A 63 -4.63 6.23 17.38
C GLN A 63 -4.15 7.64 16.97
N SER A 64 -2.96 8.05 17.41
CA SER A 64 -2.34 9.33 17.03
C SER A 64 -1.92 9.41 15.56
N GLU A 65 -1.76 8.28 14.87
CA GLU A 65 -1.33 8.22 13.46
C GLU A 65 -2.52 8.33 12.49
N ILE A 66 -3.75 8.24 12.99
CA ILE A 66 -4.96 8.13 12.18
C ILE A 66 -5.82 9.37 12.42
N GLN A 67 -6.19 10.05 11.34
CA GLN A 67 -7.23 11.10 11.35
C GLN A 67 -8.51 10.65 10.63
N ALA A 68 -8.78 9.34 10.63
CA ALA A 68 -9.92 8.77 9.93
C ALA A 68 -11.19 8.77 10.81
N TYR A 69 -12.32 9.15 10.22
CA TYR A 69 -13.64 9.11 10.87
C TYR A 69 -14.38 7.78 10.66
N SER A 70 -13.79 6.83 9.92
CA SER A 70 -14.35 5.51 9.66
C SER A 70 -13.32 4.41 9.94
N LEU A 71 -13.80 3.23 10.32
CA LEU A 71 -12.96 2.10 10.74
C LEU A 71 -12.36 1.32 9.56
N GLU A 72 -12.99 1.32 8.39
CA GLU A 72 -12.49 0.62 7.20
C GLU A 72 -11.12 1.15 6.73
N PRO A 73 -10.88 2.48 6.61
CA PRO A 73 -9.54 3.01 6.33
C PRO A 73 -8.51 2.65 7.40
N VAL A 74 -8.91 2.52 8.67
CA VAL A 74 -8.01 2.10 9.74
C VAL A 74 -7.59 0.65 9.54
N ALA A 75 -8.54 -0.26 9.33
CA ALA A 75 -8.24 -1.67 9.04
C ALA A 75 -7.38 -1.81 7.78
N ASN A 76 -7.69 -1.04 6.73
CA ASN A 76 -6.89 -1.02 5.51
C ASN A 76 -5.46 -0.53 5.79
N ALA A 77 -5.28 0.55 6.54
CA ALA A 77 -3.95 1.09 6.87
C ALA A 77 -3.10 0.09 7.66
N ILE A 78 -3.70 -0.60 8.64
CA ILE A 78 -3.01 -1.67 9.39
C ILE A 78 -2.60 -2.79 8.42
N PHE A 79 -3.52 -3.24 7.56
CA PHE A 79 -3.26 -4.33 6.63
C PHE A 79 -2.18 -3.99 5.61
N THR A 80 -2.29 -2.82 4.96
CA THR A 80 -1.29 -2.27 4.03
C THR A 80 0.07 -2.18 4.68
N ARG A 81 0.19 -1.67 5.91
CA ARG A 81 1.47 -1.59 6.63
C ARG A 81 2.16 -2.96 6.78
N VAL A 82 1.40 -4.01 7.11
CA VAL A 82 1.94 -5.36 7.23
C VAL A 82 2.32 -5.93 5.86
N MET A 83 1.46 -5.76 4.86
CA MET A 83 1.72 -6.25 3.50
C MET A 83 2.90 -5.54 2.83
N ASP A 84 3.08 -4.24 3.07
CA ASP A 84 4.24 -3.47 2.63
C ASP A 84 5.53 -4.01 3.26
N ALA A 85 5.50 -4.36 4.56
CA ALA A 85 6.65 -4.97 5.22
C ALA A 85 6.99 -6.34 4.62
N LEU A 86 5.99 -7.18 4.32
CA LEU A 86 6.20 -8.46 3.63
C LEU A 86 6.81 -8.27 2.23
N ALA A 87 6.34 -7.27 1.48
CA ALA A 87 6.90 -6.94 0.18
C ALA A 87 8.35 -6.43 0.29
N ALA A 88 8.63 -5.56 1.28
CA ALA A 88 9.97 -5.05 1.53
C ALA A 88 10.96 -6.14 1.96
N ASN A 89 10.49 -7.16 2.69
CA ASN A 89 11.29 -8.32 3.10
C ASN A 89 11.47 -9.36 1.99
N GLY A 90 10.71 -9.25 0.89
CA GLY A 90 10.73 -10.20 -0.22
C GLY A 90 9.89 -11.47 0.00
N ASP A 91 9.06 -11.51 1.05
CA ASP A 91 8.13 -12.62 1.32
C ASP A 91 7.01 -12.69 0.28
N ILE A 92 6.66 -11.53 -0.28
CA ILE A 92 5.75 -11.38 -1.42
C ILE A 92 6.36 -10.40 -2.42
N LEU A 93 5.90 -10.46 -3.68
CA LEU A 93 6.36 -9.56 -4.73
C LEU A 93 5.49 -8.31 -4.80
N GLU A 94 4.17 -8.48 -4.73
CA GLU A 94 3.19 -7.42 -4.89
C GLU A 94 1.87 -7.83 -4.24
N TYR A 95 1.02 -6.86 -3.89
CA TYR A 95 -0.34 -7.13 -3.44
C TYR A 95 -1.28 -6.01 -3.87
N GLN A 96 -2.58 -6.33 -3.90
CA GLN A 96 -3.63 -5.39 -4.21
C GLN A 96 -4.82 -5.63 -3.30
N VAL A 97 -5.15 -4.67 -2.44
CA VAL A 97 -6.39 -4.72 -1.66
C VAL A 97 -7.56 -4.40 -2.58
N THR A 98 -8.57 -5.28 -2.63
CA THR A 98 -9.75 -5.12 -3.48
C THR A 98 -10.99 -4.71 -2.68
N ARG A 99 -11.07 -5.10 -1.41
CA ARG A 99 -12.17 -4.73 -0.51
C ARG A 99 -11.74 -4.77 0.94
N VAL A 100 -12.21 -3.82 1.72
CA VAL A 100 -12.19 -3.83 3.18
C VAL A 100 -13.59 -3.55 3.67
N THR A 101 -14.09 -4.34 4.62
CA THR A 101 -15.41 -4.12 5.22
C THR A 101 -15.37 -4.45 6.70
N ILE A 102 -15.99 -3.61 7.52
CA ILE A 102 -16.15 -3.84 8.96
C ILE A 102 -17.56 -4.34 9.24
N PHE A 103 -17.66 -5.45 9.97
CA PHE A 103 -18.92 -6.06 10.36
C PHE A 103 -19.05 -6.14 11.88
N PRO A 104 -20.25 -5.91 12.43
CA PRO A 104 -20.54 -6.26 13.81
C PRO A 104 -20.69 -7.77 13.97
N ALA A 105 -20.16 -8.31 15.06
CA ALA A 105 -20.42 -9.65 15.52
C ALA A 105 -21.63 -9.67 16.47
N GLY A 106 -22.18 -10.87 16.72
CA GLY A 106 -23.36 -11.05 17.57
C GLY A 106 -23.15 -10.68 19.05
N ASP A 107 -21.90 -10.58 19.49
CA ASP A 107 -21.52 -10.17 20.85
C ASP A 107 -21.19 -8.67 20.96
N GLY A 108 -21.37 -7.90 19.88
CA GLY A 108 -21.05 -6.47 19.83
C GLY A 108 -19.59 -6.15 19.51
N SER A 109 -18.72 -7.17 19.36
CA SER A 109 -17.38 -6.96 18.82
C SER A 109 -17.42 -6.64 17.32
N LEU A 110 -16.29 -6.18 16.77
CA LEU A 110 -16.15 -5.90 15.34
C LEU A 110 -15.14 -6.86 14.72
N TYR A 111 -15.39 -7.26 13.48
CA TYR A 111 -14.39 -7.93 12.66
C TYR A 111 -14.23 -7.23 11.31
N ALA A 112 -13.01 -7.27 10.79
CA ALA A 112 -12.68 -6.77 9.46
C ALA A 112 -12.56 -7.94 8.49
N GLU A 113 -13.21 -7.87 7.35
CA GLU A 113 -12.94 -8.75 6.21
C GLU A 113 -12.20 -7.97 5.13
N ILE A 114 -11.07 -8.52 4.70
CA ILE A 114 -10.19 -7.91 3.72
C ILE A 114 -10.01 -8.89 2.57
N THR A 115 -10.50 -8.50 1.40
CA THR A 115 -10.26 -9.21 0.14
C THR A 115 -9.08 -8.57 -0.58
N PHE A 116 -8.15 -9.39 -1.05
CA PHE A 116 -6.95 -8.93 -1.72
C PHE A 116 -6.43 -9.95 -2.72
N ASN A 117 -5.59 -9.47 -3.64
CA ASN A 117 -4.76 -10.29 -4.50
C ASN A 117 -3.32 -10.18 -4.00
N VAL A 118 -2.54 -11.25 -4.14
CA VAL A 118 -1.12 -11.27 -3.80
C VAL A 118 -0.34 -11.96 -4.90
N ARG A 119 0.82 -11.42 -5.24
CA ARG A 119 1.77 -12.05 -6.15
C ARG A 119 2.94 -12.57 -5.35
N THR A 120 3.21 -13.86 -5.44
CA THR A 120 4.31 -14.49 -4.72
C THR A 120 4.74 -15.79 -5.40
N ALA A 121 6.00 -16.16 -5.25
CA ALA A 121 6.52 -17.44 -5.70
C ALA A 121 6.31 -18.56 -4.66
N ASP A 122 5.90 -18.22 -3.44
CA ASP A 122 5.67 -19.20 -2.38
C ASP A 122 4.26 -19.82 -2.48
N PRO A 123 4.13 -21.11 -2.82
CA PRO A 123 2.84 -21.77 -2.93
C PRO A 123 2.10 -21.92 -1.59
N SER A 124 2.78 -21.72 -0.44
CA SER A 124 2.14 -21.79 0.87
C SER A 124 0.99 -20.78 1.02
N TRP A 125 1.05 -19.66 0.28
CA TRP A 125 0.01 -18.64 0.26
C TRP A 125 -1.32 -19.12 -0.32
N LEU A 126 -1.37 -20.25 -1.02
CA LEU A 126 -2.62 -20.87 -1.47
C LEU A 126 -3.37 -21.64 -0.37
N ALA A 127 -2.70 -21.99 0.74
CA ALA A 127 -3.30 -22.78 1.81
C ALA A 127 -4.54 -22.09 2.41
N ASP A 128 -4.50 -20.76 2.49
CA ASP A 128 -5.58 -19.92 3.02
C ASP A 128 -6.58 -19.50 1.91
N GLY A 129 -6.72 -20.28 0.83
CA GLY A 129 -7.66 -20.03 -0.27
C GLY A 129 -7.19 -19.05 -1.36
N GLY A 130 -8.13 -18.60 -2.19
CA GLY A 130 -7.85 -17.83 -3.41
C GLY A 130 -7.64 -18.72 -4.64
N THR A 131 -7.42 -18.08 -5.80
CA THR A 131 -7.25 -18.78 -7.08
C THR A 131 -5.92 -18.40 -7.72
N GLN A 132 -5.06 -19.39 -7.97
CA GLN A 132 -3.81 -19.19 -8.68
C GLN A 132 -4.05 -18.82 -10.16
N SER A 133 -3.42 -17.75 -10.61
CA SER A 133 -3.30 -17.32 -12.00
C SER A 133 -1.92 -17.70 -12.57
N ALA A 134 -1.77 -17.62 -13.89
CA ALA A 134 -0.57 -18.04 -14.62
C ALA A 134 0.66 -17.12 -14.42
N ASP A 135 0.48 -15.97 -13.79
CA ASP A 135 1.46 -14.90 -13.59
C ASP A 135 1.89 -14.76 -12.12
N ASP A 136 1.81 -15.87 -11.36
CA ASP A 136 2.12 -15.97 -9.93
C ASP A 136 1.20 -15.14 -9.01
N TRP A 137 0.09 -14.65 -9.55
CA TRP A 137 -0.96 -14.01 -8.75
C TRP A 137 -1.89 -15.05 -8.14
N ILE A 138 -2.14 -14.90 -6.84
CA ILE A 138 -3.23 -15.56 -6.12
C ILE A 138 -4.33 -14.51 -5.95
N GLN A 139 -5.43 -14.71 -6.66
CA GLN A 139 -6.54 -13.77 -6.72
C GLN A 139 -7.63 -14.11 -5.71
N ASN A 140 -8.37 -13.08 -5.30
CA ASN A 140 -9.54 -13.20 -4.43
C ASN A 140 -9.25 -13.91 -3.10
N LYS A 141 -8.07 -13.70 -2.52
CA LYS A 141 -7.82 -14.09 -1.14
C LYS A 141 -8.72 -13.27 -0.23
N CYS A 142 -9.23 -13.89 0.82
CA CYS A 142 -10.04 -13.21 1.81
C CYS A 142 -9.57 -13.60 3.22
N SER A 143 -9.24 -12.59 4.03
CA SER A 143 -8.88 -12.76 5.43
C SER A 143 -9.83 -11.97 6.31
N ARG A 144 -10.31 -12.63 7.37
CA ARG A 144 -11.10 -12.07 8.45
C ARG A 144 -10.22 -11.87 9.68
N PHE A 145 -10.37 -10.74 10.33
CA PHE A 145 -9.62 -10.36 11.53
C PHE A 145 -10.58 -9.86 12.60
N ASP A 146 -10.30 -10.15 13.87
CA ASP A 146 -10.93 -9.41 14.95
C ASP A 146 -10.39 -7.97 14.89
N PHE A 147 -11.30 -6.99 14.87
CA PHE A 147 -10.95 -5.57 14.87
C PHE A 147 -11.05 -5.06 16.32
N VAL A 148 -9.90 -4.83 16.93
CA VAL A 148 -9.80 -4.47 18.35
C VAL A 148 -9.32 -3.04 18.48
N THR A 149 -10.06 -2.25 19.25
CA THR A 149 -9.64 -0.91 19.67
C THR A 149 -9.20 -0.98 21.12
N THR A 150 -7.96 -0.56 21.38
CA THR A 150 -7.43 -0.38 22.74
C THR A 150 -7.43 1.10 23.10
N GLU A 151 -6.90 1.46 24.26
CA GLU A 151 -6.76 2.87 24.66
C GLU A 151 -5.82 3.66 23.73
N THR A 152 -4.81 3.02 23.16
CA THR A 152 -3.73 3.71 22.42
C THR A 152 -3.66 3.35 20.95
N GLU A 153 -4.25 2.23 20.52
CA GLU A 153 -4.08 1.71 19.17
C GLU A 153 -5.30 0.93 18.65
N PHE A 154 -5.38 0.85 17.34
CA PHE A 154 -6.24 -0.07 16.61
C PHE A 154 -5.44 -1.28 16.17
N GLN A 155 -6.03 -2.47 16.26
CA GLN A 155 -5.37 -3.75 15.99
C GLN A 155 -6.22 -4.64 15.07
N LEU A 156 -5.55 -5.38 14.19
CA LEU A 156 -6.11 -6.56 13.53
C LEU A 156 -5.53 -7.81 14.22
N LYS A 157 -6.41 -8.70 14.70
CA LYS A 157 -6.00 -9.91 15.43
C LYS A 157 -6.65 -11.18 14.88
N ASN A 158 -6.11 -12.33 15.29
CA ASN A 158 -6.69 -13.66 15.08
C ASN A 158 -7.09 -13.89 13.61
N LYS A 159 -6.13 -13.69 12.68
CA LYS A 159 -6.32 -13.88 11.25
C LYS A 159 -6.97 -15.24 10.97
N ARG A 160 -8.06 -15.22 10.22
CA ARG A 160 -8.81 -16.40 9.76
C ARG A 160 -9.14 -16.25 8.27
N THR A 161 -9.32 -17.35 7.56
CA THR A 161 -9.88 -17.31 6.20
C THR A 161 -11.36 -16.91 6.26
N CYS A 162 -11.83 -16.15 5.27
CA CYS A 162 -13.27 -15.90 5.14
C CYS A 162 -14.00 -17.20 4.78
N ASN A 163 -15.22 -17.38 5.30
CA ASN A 163 -16.06 -18.56 5.03
C ASN A 163 -17.20 -18.23 4.07
#